data_AF-I0EQ58-F1
#
_entry.id   AF-I0EQ58-F1
#
_cell.length_a   1.000
_cell.length_b   1.000
_cell.length_c   1.000
_cell.angle_alpha   90.00
_cell.angle_beta   90.00
_cell.angle_gamma   90.00
#
_symmetry.space_group_name_H-M   'P 1'
#
loop_
_entity.id
_entity.type
_entity.pdbx_description
1 polymer ?
#
loop_
_entity_poly.entity_id
_entity_poly.type
_entity_poly.pdbx_seq_one_letter_code
_entity_poly.pdbx_strand_id
1 'polypeptide(L)'
;MKVKEANFWLSVLSDLRNRGLEDILIASVDGLKGFPEAINSIFPKTEVQLCIVHQIRNSIKFVGSKYQKEFLKDLKLVYQASTKEIAESELIRLNEKWGSKYLLVLKSWQNKWDNLSLFFKYPPA
;
A
#
# COMPACT_ATOMS: atom_id res chain seq x y z
N MET A 1 2.69 -2.36 -23.11
CA MET A 1 1.53 -2.80 -22.31
C MET A 1 1.37 -4.30 -22.47
N LYS A 2 1.58 -5.14 -21.45
CA LYS A 2 1.32 -6.60 -21.58
C LYS A 2 -0.15 -6.87 -21.28
N VAL A 3 -0.95 -6.93 -22.35
CA VAL A 3 -2.42 -7.12 -22.36
C VAL A 3 -2.90 -8.35 -21.55
N LYS A 4 -2.03 -9.33 -21.29
CA LYS A 4 -2.40 -10.60 -20.62
C LYS A 4 -2.73 -10.48 -19.13
N GLU A 5 -2.07 -9.59 -18.39
CA GLU A 5 -2.28 -9.49 -16.92
C GLU A 5 -3.56 -8.74 -16.55
N ALA A 6 -3.90 -7.67 -17.29
CA ALA A 6 -5.15 -6.93 -17.08
C ALA A 6 -6.38 -7.81 -17.38
N ASN A 7 -6.31 -8.60 -18.46
CA ASN A 7 -7.38 -9.52 -18.83
C ASN A 7 -7.61 -10.62 -17.78
N PHE A 8 -6.55 -11.06 -17.10
CA PHE A 8 -6.67 -12.02 -16.00
C PHE A 8 -7.46 -11.44 -14.82
N TRP A 9 -7.11 -10.24 -14.34
CA TRP A 9 -7.80 -9.63 -13.20
C TRP A 9 -9.25 -9.28 -13.49
N LEU A 10 -9.54 -8.80 -14.71
CA LEU A 10 -10.93 -8.56 -15.15
C LEU A 10 -11.76 -9.84 -15.08
N SER A 11 -11.21 -10.99 -15.48
CA SER A 11 -11.90 -12.29 -15.40
C SER A 11 -12.21 -12.65 -13.95
N VAL A 12 -11.23 -12.53 -13.05
CA VAL A 12 -11.41 -12.82 -11.61
C VAL A 12 -12.49 -11.91 -10.99
N LEU A 13 -12.46 -10.60 -11.27
CA LEU A 13 -13.42 -9.65 -10.72
C LEU A 13 -14.83 -9.86 -11.30
N SER A 14 -14.92 -10.23 -12.57
CA SER A 14 -16.19 -10.58 -13.22
C SER A 14 -16.79 -11.86 -12.61
N ASP A 15 -15.97 -12.87 -12.29
CA ASP A 15 -16.41 -14.07 -11.58
C ASP A 15 -16.98 -13.73 -10.20
N LEU A 16 -16.30 -12.87 -9.43
CA LEU A 16 -16.80 -12.42 -8.12
C LEU A 16 -18.17 -11.74 -8.26
N ARG A 17 -18.35 -10.86 -9.25
CA ARG A 17 -19.64 -10.21 -9.54
C ARG A 17 -20.71 -11.22 -9.93
N ASN A 18 -20.38 -12.19 -10.79
CA ASN A 18 -21.30 -13.24 -11.21
C ASN A 18 -21.72 -14.17 -10.06
N ARG A 19 -20.88 -14.29 -9.04
CA ARG A 19 -21.17 -15.02 -7.78
C ARG A 19 -21.99 -14.21 -6.77
N GLY A 20 -22.42 -13.00 -7.13
CA GLY A 20 -23.30 -12.16 -6.33
C GLY A 20 -22.59 -11.08 -5.52
N LEU A 21 -21.29 -10.83 -5.73
CA LEU A 21 -20.65 -9.65 -5.14
C LEU A 21 -21.17 -8.39 -5.85
N GLU A 22 -21.93 -7.58 -5.12
CA GLU A 22 -22.57 -6.38 -5.67
C GLU A 22 -21.65 -5.16 -5.65
N ASP A 23 -20.93 -4.96 -4.55
CA ASP A 23 -20.09 -3.78 -4.36
C ASP A 23 -18.86 -4.07 -3.49
N ILE A 24 -17.82 -3.26 -3.68
CA ILE A 24 -16.61 -3.24 -2.86
C ILE A 24 -16.38 -1.80 -2.43
N LEU A 25 -16.46 -1.54 -1.13
CA LEU A 25 -16.20 -0.19 -0.61
C LEU A 25 -14.71 0.16 -0.68
N ILE A 26 -13.86 -0.78 -0.25
CA ILE A 26 -12.41 -0.59 -0.12
C ILE A 26 -11.69 -1.82 -0.67
N ALA A 27 -10.74 -1.60 -1.58
CA ALA A 27 -9.83 -2.65 -2.05
C ALA A 27 -8.37 -2.30 -1.69
N SER A 28 -7.75 -3.13 -0.84
CA SER A 28 -6.35 -2.98 -0.45
C SER A 28 -5.45 -3.92 -1.26
N VAL A 29 -4.68 -3.37 -2.20
CA VAL A 29 -3.90 -4.15 -3.19
C VAL A 29 -2.38 -3.95 -3.05
N ASP A 30 -1.57 -4.87 -3.57
CA ASP A 30 -0.08 -4.79 -3.52
C ASP A 30 0.52 -3.81 -4.57
N GLY A 31 -0.31 -3.16 -5.38
CA GLY A 31 0.15 -2.25 -6.45
C GLY A 31 0.52 -2.98 -7.75
N LEU A 32 -0.15 -4.11 -8.02
CA LEU A 32 -0.06 -4.80 -9.30
C LEU A 32 -0.56 -3.90 -10.43
N LYS A 33 0.23 -3.80 -11.49
CA LYS A 33 -0.06 -2.93 -12.63
C LYS A 33 -1.32 -3.42 -13.35
N GLY A 34 -2.26 -2.52 -13.65
CA GLY A 34 -3.52 -2.89 -14.31
C GLY A 34 -4.61 -3.41 -13.36
N PHE A 35 -4.29 -3.71 -12.10
CA PHE A 35 -5.27 -4.26 -11.16
C PHE A 35 -6.22 -3.18 -10.61
N PRO A 36 -5.76 -1.98 -10.19
CA PRO A 36 -6.66 -0.88 -9.84
C PRO A 36 -7.64 -0.54 -10.96
N GLU A 37 -7.16 -0.53 -12.20
CA GLU A 37 -7.98 -0.25 -13.39
C GLU A 37 -9.02 -1.34 -13.62
N ALA A 38 -8.66 -2.60 -13.41
CA ALA A 38 -9.59 -3.72 -13.49
C ALA A 38 -10.68 -3.65 -12.40
N ILE A 39 -10.30 -3.31 -11.16
CA ILE A 39 -11.24 -3.12 -10.04
C ILE A 39 -12.25 -2.03 -10.40
N ASN A 40 -11.77 -0.84 -10.80
CA ASN A 40 -12.65 0.29 -11.11
C ASN A 40 -13.52 0.07 -12.35
N SER A 41 -13.13 -0.84 -13.25
CA SER A 41 -13.96 -1.24 -14.40
C SER A 41 -15.19 -2.06 -13.99
N ILE A 42 -15.05 -2.94 -12.98
CA ILE A 42 -16.13 -3.82 -12.51
C ILE A 42 -16.91 -3.18 -11.35
N PHE A 43 -16.21 -2.52 -10.44
CA PHE A 43 -16.72 -1.91 -9.20
C PHE A 43 -16.29 -0.43 -9.13
N PRO A 44 -16.92 0.47 -9.91
CA PRO A 44 -16.44 1.85 -10.13
C PRO A 44 -16.48 2.76 -8.90
N LYS A 45 -17.17 2.35 -7.83
CA LYS A 45 -17.25 3.09 -6.56
C LYS A 45 -16.18 2.68 -5.54
N THR A 46 -15.36 1.68 -5.87
CA THR A 46 -14.35 1.16 -4.95
C THR A 46 -13.26 2.18 -4.69
N GLU A 47 -12.95 2.44 -3.42
CA GLU A 47 -11.71 3.13 -3.08
C GLU A 47 -10.56 2.12 -3.08
N VAL A 48 -9.68 2.24 -4.09
CA VAL A 48 -8.50 1.38 -4.20
C VAL A 48 -7.32 2.02 -3.47
N GLN A 49 -6.75 1.31 -2.51
CA GLN A 49 -5.57 1.73 -1.75
C GLN A 49 -4.43 0.71 -1.84
N LEU A 50 -3.21 1.17 -1.54
CA LEU A 50 -2.08 0.27 -1.42
C LEU A 50 -2.04 -0.36 -0.03
N CYS A 51 -1.77 -1.66 0.00
CA CYS A 51 -1.74 -2.42 1.23
C CYS A 51 -0.48 -2.10 2.05
N ILE A 52 -0.67 -1.43 3.18
CA ILE A 52 0.41 -1.07 4.11
C ILE A 52 1.17 -2.31 4.61
N VAL A 53 0.48 -3.42 4.84
CA VAL A 53 1.10 -4.69 5.27
C VAL A 53 2.05 -5.24 4.21
N HIS A 54 1.65 -5.22 2.94
CA HIS A 54 2.53 -5.61 1.85
C HIS A 54 3.72 -4.67 1.71
N GLN A 55 3.51 -3.35 1.85
CA GLN A 55 4.59 -2.37 1.83
C GLN A 55 5.60 -2.60 2.97
N ILE A 56 5.16 -2.88 4.19
CA ILE A 56 6.02 -3.23 5.33
C ILE A 56 6.81 -4.51 5.05
N ARG A 57 6.13 -5.58 4.59
CA ARG A 57 6.78 -6.86 4.25
C ARG A 57 7.80 -6.71 3.12
N ASN A 58 7.50 -5.90 2.12
CA ASN A 58 8.43 -5.60 1.03
C ASN A 58 9.62 -4.78 1.50
N SER A 59 9.43 -3.88 2.48
CA SER A 59 10.51 -3.08 3.06
C SER A 59 11.53 -3.94 3.81
N ILE A 60 11.07 -4.81 4.71
CA ILE A 60 11.95 -5.61 5.57
C ILE A 60 12.82 -6.61 4.80
N LYS A 61 12.41 -7.02 3.58
CA LYS A 61 13.22 -7.88 2.70
C LYS A 61 14.57 -7.23 2.33
N PHE A 62 14.63 -5.90 2.28
CA PHE A 62 15.85 -5.15 1.93
C PHE A 62 16.59 -4.62 3.15
N VAL A 63 16.00 -4.74 4.35
CA VAL A 63 16.62 -4.32 5.60
C VAL A 63 17.38 -5.52 6.19
N GLY A 64 18.69 -5.37 6.37
CA GLY A 64 19.54 -6.40 6.96
C GLY A 64 19.02 -6.82 8.34
N SER A 65 19.04 -8.12 8.63
CA SER A 65 18.44 -8.73 9.84
C SER A 65 18.79 -8.01 11.15
N LYS A 66 20.06 -7.61 11.30
CA LYS A 66 20.56 -6.82 12.46
C LYS A 66 19.76 -5.53 12.72
N TYR A 67 19.24 -4.88 11.67
CA TYR A 67 18.55 -3.60 11.75
C TYR A 67 17.03 -3.71 11.68
N GLN A 68 16.48 -4.88 11.34
CA GLN A 68 15.03 -5.04 11.12
C GLN A 68 14.20 -4.66 12.36
N LYS A 69 14.65 -5.05 13.56
CA LYS A 69 13.93 -4.73 14.80
C LYS A 69 13.85 -3.22 15.05
N GLU A 70 14.96 -2.51 14.85
CA GLU A 70 15.04 -1.07 15.04
C GLU A 70 14.26 -0.32 13.94
N PHE A 71 14.47 -0.71 12.68
CA PHE A 71 13.75 -0.14 11.54
C PHE A 71 12.23 -0.31 11.68
N LEU A 72 11.75 -1.49 12.11
CA LEU A 72 10.32 -1.73 12.34
C LEU A 72 9.76 -0.90 13.49
N LYS A 73 10.55 -0.64 14.54
CA LYS A 73 10.14 0.24 15.64
C LYS A 73 9.93 1.66 15.13
N ASP A 74 10.85 2.18 14.32
CA ASP A 74 10.73 3.52 13.76
C ASP A 74 9.61 3.58 12.71
N LEU A 75 9.49 2.57 11.84
CA LEU A 75 8.44 2.51 10.83
C LEU A 75 7.03 2.43 11.45
N LYS A 76 6.90 1.83 12.64
CA LYS A 76 5.64 1.77 13.39
C LYS A 76 5.08 3.16 13.72
N LEU A 77 5.95 4.15 13.91
CA LEU A 77 5.54 5.54 14.14
C LEU A 77 4.84 6.15 12.92
N VAL A 78 5.14 5.65 11.71
CA VAL A 78 4.50 6.08 10.46
C VAL A 78 3.10 5.50 10.35
N TYR A 79 2.96 4.16 10.35
CA TYR A 79 1.67 3.53 10.04
C TYR A 79 0.71 3.43 11.24
N GLN A 80 1.16 3.75 12.47
CA GLN A 80 0.29 3.87 13.65
C GLN A 80 0.15 5.31 14.16
N ALA A 81 0.57 6.30 13.36
CA ALA A 81 0.29 7.69 13.67
C ALA A 81 -1.24 7.90 13.82
N SER A 82 -1.64 8.88 14.63
CA SER A 82 -3.05 9.22 14.83
C SER A 82 -3.63 10.08 13.70
N THR A 83 -2.79 10.80 12.95
CA THR A 83 -3.20 11.58 11.79
C THR A 83 -2.19 11.43 10.64
N LYS A 84 -2.63 11.77 9.43
CA LYS A 84 -1.79 11.74 8.23
C LYS A 84 -0.58 12.68 8.36
N GLU A 85 -0.76 13.84 8.98
CA GLU A 85 0.28 14.86 9.16
C GLU A 85 1.39 14.38 10.11
N ILE A 86 1.00 13.66 11.17
CA ILE A 86 1.96 13.02 12.08
C ILE A 86 2.70 11.92 11.32
N ALA A 87 1.98 11.10 10.54
CA ALA A 87 2.58 10.03 9.75
C ALA A 87 3.60 10.56 8.74
N GLU A 88 3.32 11.69 8.08
CA GLU A 88 4.23 12.37 7.15
C GLU A 88 5.48 12.89 7.85
N SER A 89 5.31 13.49 9.03
CA SER A 89 6.43 13.95 9.86
C SER A 89 7.33 12.78 10.28
N GLU A 90 6.73 11.65 10.69
CA GLU A 90 7.46 10.44 11.06
C GLU A 90 8.11 9.77 9.83
N LEU A 91 7.51 9.85 8.64
CA LEU A 91 8.12 9.35 7.41
C LEU A 91 9.37 10.16 7.02
N ILE A 92 9.37 11.48 7.24
CA ILE A 92 10.55 12.33 7.07
C ILE A 92 11.66 11.90 8.04
N ARG A 93 11.34 11.76 9.34
CA ARG A 93 12.30 11.30 10.37
C ARG A 93 12.86 9.92 10.07
N LEU A 94 12.01 9.00 9.58
CA LEU A 94 12.44 7.67 9.14
C LEU A 94 13.45 7.78 7.99
N ASN A 95 13.22 8.69 7.04
CA ASN A 95 14.13 8.92 5.91
C ASN A 95 15.44 9.61 6.34
N GLU A 96 15.42 10.53 7.30
CA GLU A 96 16.63 11.13 7.86
C GLU A 96 17.54 10.06 8.49
N LYS A 97 16.95 9.14 9.26
CA LYS A 97 17.69 8.09 9.96
C LYS A 97 18.15 6.95 9.02
N TRP A 98 17.29 6.50 8.12
CA TRP A 98 17.50 5.27 7.35
C TRP A 98 17.72 5.49 5.85
N GLY A 99 17.45 6.68 5.33
CA GLY A 99 17.44 6.97 3.88
C GLY A 99 18.79 6.79 3.21
N SER A 100 19.89 7.06 3.92
CA SER A 100 21.25 6.83 3.39
C SER A 100 21.56 5.34 3.21
N LYS A 101 21.00 4.47 4.06
CA LYS A 101 21.27 3.03 4.08
C LYS A 101 20.28 2.22 3.26
N TYR A 102 19.02 2.61 3.29
CA TYR A 102 17.90 1.89 2.68
C TYR A 102 17.13 2.78 1.69
N LEU A 103 17.87 3.54 0.87
CA LEU A 103 17.33 4.53 -0.07
C LEU A 103 16.15 4.01 -0.91
N LEU A 104 16.25 2.79 -1.43
CA LEU A 104 15.20 2.19 -2.26
C LEU A 104 13.92 1.88 -1.46
N VAL A 105 14.05 1.52 -0.19
CA VAL A 105 12.90 1.31 0.70
C VAL A 105 12.20 2.64 0.93
N LEU A 106 12.93 3.69 1.31
CA LEU A 106 12.34 4.99 1.62
C LEU A 106 11.73 5.65 0.38
N LYS A 107 12.40 5.59 -0.77
CA LYS A 107 11.83 6.03 -2.06
C LYS A 107 10.55 5.29 -2.40
N SER A 108 10.47 3.98 -2.13
CA SER A 108 9.25 3.20 -2.35
C SER A 108 8.09 3.70 -1.49
N TRP A 109 8.34 4.08 -0.22
CA TRP A 109 7.31 4.67 0.64
C TRP A 109 6.87 6.05 0.15
N GLN A 110 7.83 6.94 -0.14
CA GLN A 110 7.56 8.30 -0.62
C GLN A 110 6.76 8.30 -1.93
N ASN A 111 7.18 7.52 -2.92
CA ASN A 111 6.52 7.45 -4.23
C ASN A 111 5.10 6.87 -4.16
N LYS A 112 4.79 6.08 -3.12
CA LYS A 112 3.51 5.40 -2.94
C LYS A 112 2.64 6.07 -1.87
N TRP A 113 3.13 7.14 -1.23
CA TRP A 113 2.56 7.66 0.00
C TRP A 113 1.09 8.07 -0.13
N ASP A 114 0.73 8.70 -1.24
CA ASP A 114 -0.66 9.13 -1.48
C ASP A 114 -1.64 7.95 -1.43
N ASN A 115 -1.27 6.80 -2.00
CA ASN A 115 -2.11 5.61 -1.99
C ASN A 115 -1.95 4.76 -0.73
N LEU A 116 -0.82 4.87 -0.02
CA LEU A 116 -0.58 4.19 1.25
C LEU A 116 -1.25 4.89 2.42
N SER A 117 -1.47 6.20 2.35
CA SER A 117 -2.05 7.02 3.41
C SER A 117 -3.58 7.13 3.35
N LEU A 118 -4.23 6.51 2.36
CA LEU A 118 -5.70 6.55 2.23
C LEU A 118 -6.42 5.98 3.45
N PHE A 119 -5.81 5.04 4.18
CA PHE A 119 -6.43 4.47 5.36
C PHE A 119 -6.69 5.48 6.49
N PHE A 120 -6.02 6.65 6.49
CA PHE A 120 -6.29 7.74 7.43
C PHE A 120 -7.66 8.40 7.24
N LYS A 121 -8.36 8.13 6.13
CA LYS A 121 -9.75 8.55 5.93
C LYS A 121 -10.74 7.77 6.81
N TYR A 122 -10.34 6.60 7.30
CA TYR A 122 -11.21 5.72 8.07
C TYR A 122 -10.97 5.89 9.58
N PRO A 123 -11.97 5.61 10.43
CA PRO A 123 -11.79 5.62 11.87
C PRO A 123 -10.66 4.68 12.32
N PRO A 124 -9.97 5.00 13.43
CA PRO A 124 -9.04 4.06 14.04
C PRO A 124 -9.76 2.76 14.43
N ALA A 125 -9.03 1.64 14.31
CA ALA A 125 -9.52 0.31 14.69
C ALA A 125 -9.67 0.13 16.20
#